data_AF-A0A392T7B5-F1
#
_entry.id   AF-A0A392T7B5-F1
#
_cell.length_a   1.000
_cell.length_b   1.000
_cell.length_c   1.000
_cell.angle_alpha   90.00
_cell.angle_beta   90.00
_cell.angle_gamma   90.00
#
_symmetry.space_group_name_H-M   'P 1'
#
loop_
_entity.id
_entity.type
_entity.pdbx_description
1 polymer ?
#
loop_
_entity_poly.entity_id
_entity_poly.type
_entity_poly.pdbx_seq_one_letter_code
_entity_poly.pdbx_strand_id
1 'polypeptide(L)'
;MVRVLVCFQPTEFFVAAHVDNASKLFEEGCMLDVKVYCREESSHEGLGKGGSVVYQKFVKTNCGTSDCGSPRSTLKCWKDEDEEE
;
A
#
# COMPACT_ATOMS: atom_id res chain seq x y z
N MET A 1 0.34 -7.58 0.03
CA MET A 1 0.38 -6.29 0.77
C MET A 1 1.25 -6.34 2.03
N VAL A 2 1.02 -7.27 2.96
CA VAL A 2 1.70 -7.32 4.28
C VAL A 2 3.23 -7.20 4.23
N ARG A 3 3.91 -7.97 3.35
CA ARG A 3 5.39 -7.93 3.25
C ARG A 3 5.93 -6.54 2.92
N VAL A 4 5.28 -5.82 2.01
CA VAL A 4 5.64 -4.45 1.62
C VAL A 4 5.48 -3.50 2.81
N LEU A 5 4.36 -3.60 3.53
CA LEU A 5 4.11 -2.75 4.69
C LEU A 5 5.10 -3.00 5.85
N VAL A 6 5.55 -4.24 6.05
CA VAL A 6 6.60 -4.55 7.04
C VAL A 6 7.93 -3.88 6.70
N CYS A 7 8.27 -3.76 5.41
CA CYS A 7 9.51 -3.16 4.95
C CYS A 7 9.51 -1.63 5.04
N PHE A 8 8.41 -0.98 4.65
CA PHE A 8 8.37 0.48 4.51
C PHE A 8 7.70 1.19 5.69
N GLN A 9 6.79 0.51 6.40
CA GLN A 9 6.07 1.03 7.57
C GLN A 9 5.53 2.46 7.38
N PRO A 10 4.84 2.76 6.27
CA PRO A 10 4.37 4.12 5.98
C PRO A 10 3.35 4.60 7.02
N THR A 11 3.22 5.91 7.21
CA THR A 11 2.14 6.50 8.03
C THR A 11 0.81 6.51 7.28
N GLU A 12 0.85 6.63 5.95
CA GLU A 12 -0.29 6.53 5.05
C GLU A 12 0.15 5.92 3.71
N PHE A 13 -0.75 5.21 3.03
CA PHE A 13 -0.49 4.71 1.68
C PHE A 13 -1.78 4.52 0.89
N PHE A 14 -1.62 4.40 -0.42
CA PHE A 14 -2.70 4.19 -1.37
C PHE A 14 -2.51 2.88 -2.10
N VAL A 15 -3.63 2.20 -2.39
CA VAL A 15 -3.66 0.99 -3.21
C VAL A 15 -4.58 1.25 -4.38
N ALA A 16 -4.04 1.17 -5.59
CA ALA A 16 -4.80 1.15 -6.82
C ALA A 16 -4.71 -0.26 -7.40
N ALA A 17 -5.84 -0.85 -7.74
CA ALA A 17 -5.88 -2.17 -8.34
C ALA A 17 -6.94 -2.22 -9.44
N HIS A 18 -6.54 -2.77 -10.57
CA HIS A 18 -7.47 -3.13 -11.63
C HIS A 18 -8.20 -4.42 -11.24
N VAL A 19 -9.51 -4.43 -11.44
CA VAL A 19 -10.39 -5.55 -11.12
C VAL A 19 -11.28 -5.83 -12.30
N ASP A 20 -11.33 -7.09 -12.69
CA ASP A 20 -12.33 -7.55 -13.64
C ASP A 20 -13.72 -7.61 -12.99
N ASN A 21 -14.79 -7.80 -13.76
CA ASN A 21 -16.21 -7.70 -13.32
C ASN A 21 -16.63 -8.56 -12.10
N ALA A 22 -15.73 -9.33 -11.47
CA ALA A 22 -15.90 -10.02 -10.19
C ALA A 22 -15.53 -9.13 -8.97
N SER A 23 -16.04 -7.90 -8.94
CA SER A 23 -15.72 -6.84 -7.96
C SER A 23 -15.91 -7.27 -6.49
N LYS A 24 -16.85 -8.17 -6.19
CA LYS A 24 -17.19 -8.58 -4.82
C LYS A 24 -16.07 -9.28 -4.05
N LEU A 25 -15.31 -10.15 -4.73
CA LEU A 25 -14.21 -10.91 -4.09
C LEU A 25 -12.99 -10.03 -3.80
N PHE A 26 -12.80 -8.97 -4.59
CA PHE A 26 -11.69 -8.05 -4.42
C PHE A 26 -11.90 -7.12 -3.24
N GLU A 27 -13.12 -6.62 -3.04
CA GLU A 27 -13.45 -5.82 -1.85
C GLU A 27 -13.22 -6.63 -0.56
N GLU A 28 -13.65 -7.90 -0.50
CA GLU A 28 -13.39 -8.78 0.64
C GLU A 28 -11.90 -9.15 0.81
N GLY A 29 -11.15 -9.35 -0.29
CA GLY A 29 -9.73 -9.72 -0.24
C GLY A 29 -8.78 -8.56 0.11
N CYS A 30 -9.10 -7.33 -0.32
CA CYS A 30 -8.37 -6.12 0.08
C CYS A 30 -8.75 -5.63 1.47
N MET A 31 -9.88 -6.08 2.00
CA MET A 31 -10.29 -5.91 3.40
C MET A 31 -9.49 -6.77 4.40
N LEU A 32 -8.38 -7.39 3.99
CA LEU A 32 -7.42 -7.98 4.93
C LEU A 32 -6.94 -6.88 5.87
N ASP A 33 -7.63 -6.81 7.01
CA ASP A 33 -7.48 -5.89 8.11
C ASP A 33 -6.02 -5.96 8.55
N VAL A 34 -5.19 -5.10 7.97
CA VAL A 34 -3.81 -4.97 8.41
C VAL A 34 -3.97 -4.30 9.75
N LYS A 35 -3.94 -5.06 10.84
CA LYS A 35 -4.26 -4.67 12.22
C LYS A 35 -3.69 -3.31 12.70
N VAL A 36 -2.72 -2.75 11.97
CA VAL A 36 -2.01 -1.50 12.23
C VAL A 36 -2.44 -0.35 11.28
N TYR A 37 -3.38 -0.56 10.37
CA TYR A 37 -3.84 0.40 9.37
C TYR A 37 -5.35 0.37 9.22
N CYS A 38 -5.99 1.53 9.33
CA CYS A 38 -7.42 1.71 9.03
C CYS A 38 -7.60 2.18 7.60
N ARG A 39 -8.65 1.68 6.94
CA ARG A 39 -9.12 2.23 5.66
C ARG A 39 -9.87 3.53 5.92
N GLU A 40 -9.44 4.60 5.28
CA GLU A 40 -10.08 5.92 5.41
C GLU A 40 -11.02 6.20 4.23
N GLU A 41 -10.57 5.94 3.01
CA GLU A 41 -11.32 6.23 1.78
C GLU A 41 -11.27 5.04 0.82
N SER A 42 -12.36 4.83 0.10
CA SER A 42 -12.45 3.87 -1.00
C SER A 42 -13.24 4.47 -2.16
N SER A 43 -12.66 4.47 -3.36
CA SER A 43 -13.33 4.85 -4.60
C SER A 43 -13.22 3.74 -5.64
N HIS A 44 -14.20 3.71 -6.53
CA HIS A 44 -14.33 2.71 -7.59
C HIS A 44 -14.65 3.42 -8.89
N GLU A 45 -13.80 3.23 -9.89
CA GLU A 45 -13.94 3.83 -11.22
C GLU A 45 -14.15 2.74 -12.27
N GLY A 46 -15.26 2.80 -13.00
CA GLY A 46 -15.60 1.84 -14.04
C GLY A 46 -14.92 2.17 -15.37
N LEU A 47 -14.20 1.23 -15.96
CA LEU A 47 -13.57 1.33 -17.28
C LEU A 47 -14.45 0.71 -18.39
N GLY A 48 -15.76 0.58 -18.14
CA GLY A 48 -16.72 -0.03 -19.07
C GLY A 48 -16.46 -1.53 -19.25
N LYS A 49 -16.16 -1.96 -20.48
CA LYS A 49 -15.87 -3.37 -20.79
C LYS A 49 -14.51 -3.85 -20.28
N GLY A 50 -13.63 -2.91 -19.90
CA GLY A 50 -12.31 -3.20 -19.39
C GLY A 50 -12.27 -3.45 -17.88
N GLY A 51 -13.40 -3.71 -17.22
CA GLY A 51 -13.47 -3.87 -15.76
C GLY A 51 -13.50 -2.54 -15.03
N SER A 52 -12.90 -2.50 -13.85
CA SER A 52 -12.89 -1.35 -12.95
C SER A 52 -11.52 -1.16 -12.31
N VAL A 53 -11.28 0.03 -11.76
CA VAL A 53 -10.16 0.30 -10.86
C VAL A 53 -10.72 0.64 -9.49
N VAL A 54 -10.18 -0.02 -8.47
CA VAL A 54 -10.46 0.29 -7.07
C VAL A 54 -9.27 1.04 -6.49
N TYR A 55 -9.55 2.16 -5.85
CA TYR A 55 -8.59 2.98 -5.15
C TYR A 55 -8.93 3.02 -3.66
N GLN A 56 -7.96 2.75 -2.81
CA GLN A 56 -8.15 2.72 -1.36
C GLN A 56 -7.03 3.45 -0.64
N LYS A 57 -7.40 4.30 0.31
CA LYS A 57 -6.49 5.00 1.21
C LYS A 57 -6.45 4.30 2.57
N PHE A 58 -5.25 4.08 3.07
CA PHE A 58 -5.00 3.50 4.39
C PHE A 58 -4.12 4.42 5.22
N VAL A 59 -4.47 4.57 6.50
CA VAL A 59 -3.73 5.38 7.48
C VAL A 59 -3.36 4.50 8.66
N LYS A 60 -2.13 4.60 9.15
CA LYS A 60 -1.66 3.83 10.31
C LYS A 60 -2.57 4.15 11.50
N THR A 61 -3.10 3.13 12.17
CA THR A 61 -3.91 3.35 13.38
C THR A 61 -3.03 3.97 14.45
N ASN A 62 -3.40 5.15 14.94
CA ASN A 62 -2.70 5.88 16.01
C ASN A 62 -2.84 5.19 17.38
N CYS A 63 -3.10 3.88 17.44
CA CYS A 63 -3.31 3.15 18.68
C CYS A 63 -1.96 2.98 19.42
N GLY A 64 -1.64 3.96 20.26
CA GLY A 64 -0.94 3.77 21.53
C GLY A 64 0.56 3.51 21.52
N THR A 65 1.22 3.24 20.39
CA THR A 65 2.68 3.19 20.34
C THR A 65 3.17 4.15 19.28
N SER A 66 3.65 5.30 19.75
CA SER A 66 4.40 6.26 18.97
C SER A 66 5.68 5.61 18.49
N ASP A 67 5.63 4.91 17.36
CA ASP A 67 6.82 4.64 16.57
C ASP A 67 7.24 5.96 15.92
N CYS A 68 7.71 6.90 16.75
CA CYS A 68 8.50 8.06 16.32
C CYS A 68 9.91 7.55 15.99
N GLY A 69 9.98 6.57 15.10
CA GLY A 69 11.21 6.07 14.53
C GLY A 69 11.57 6.97 13.36
N SER A 70 12.64 7.75 13.52
CA SER A 70 13.23 8.53 12.43
C SER A 70 13.30 7.67 11.16
N PRO A 71 12.84 8.15 9.98
CA PRO A 71 12.74 7.34 8.77
C PRO A 71 14.10 6.73 8.46
N ARG A 72 14.20 5.41 8.59
CA ARG A 72 15.39 4.69 8.16
C ARG A 72 15.39 4.75 6.64
N SER A 73 16.21 5.64 6.08
CA SER A 73 16.41 5.76 4.64
C SER A 73 16.69 4.37 4.03
N THR A 74 15.75 3.87 3.23
CA THR A 74 15.90 2.62 2.46
C THR A 74 16.84 2.81 1.25
N LEU A 75 17.28 4.04 0.98
CA LEU A 75 18.33 4.35 0.00
C LEU A 75 19.70 4.01 0.60
N LYS A 76 19.98 2.73 0.77
CA LYS A 76 21.36 2.25 0.78
C LYS A 76 21.85 2.35 -0.65
N CYS A 77 22.52 3.47 -0.94
CA CYS A 77 23.34 3.81 -2.10
C CYS A 77 23.36 2.74 -3.20
N TRP A 78 22.81 3.09 -4.37
CA TRP A 78 23.39 2.60 -5.61
C TRP A 78 24.83 3.10 -5.61
N LYS A 79 25.77 2.25 -5.19
CA LYS A 79 27.16 2.46 -5.57
C LYS A 79 27.22 1.95 -6.99
N ASP A 80 27.30 2.86 -7.95
CA ASP A 80 27.97 2.54 -9.21
C ASP A 80 29.38 2.08 -8.81
N GLU A 81 29.62 0.78 -8.98
CA GLU A 81 30.98 0.26 -9.01
C GLU A 81 31.57 0.74 -10.35
N ASP A 82 32.19 1.93 -10.33
CA ASP A 82 33.19 2.29 -11.33
C ASP A 82 34.40 1.36 -11.14
N GLU A 83 34.36 0.20 -11.77
CA GLU A 83 35.54 -0.61 -12.07
C GLU A 83 35.40 -1.17 -13.49
N GLU A 84 36.16 -0.62 -14.43
CA GLU A 84 37.02 -1.39 -15.34
C GLU A 84 38.03 -0.46 -16.05
N GLU A 85 39.31 -0.72 -15.70
CA GLU A 85 40.64 -0.32 -16.24
C GLU A 85 40.84 0.89 -17.16
#